data_AF-A0A2G6FIF4-F1
#
_entry.id   AF-A0A2G6FIF4-F1
#
_cell.length_a   1.000
_cell.length_b   1.000
_cell.length_c   1.000
_cell.angle_alpha   90.00
_cell.angle_beta   90.00
_cell.angle_gamma   90.00
#
_symmetry.space_group_name_H-M   'P 1'
#
loop_
_entity.id
_entity.type
_entity.pdbx_description
1 polymer ?
#
loop_
_entity_poly.entity_id
_entity_poly.type
_entity_poly.pdbx_seq_one_letter_code
_entity_poly.pdbx_strand_id
1 'polypeptide(L)' 'MESMEGAAAAAVAARFGIPFLEVRAASNLAGKRDRRKWDLPLAFERAGRAVELLIVNS' A
#
# COMPACT_ATOMS: atom_id res chain seq x y z
N MET A 1 -7.52 4.29 -5.67
CA MET A 1 -6.44 4.55 -4.69
C MET A 1 -5.63 5.71 -5.21
N GLU A 2 -5.46 6.78 -4.45
CA GLU A 2 -4.94 8.07 -4.95
C GLU A 2 -3.53 8.41 -4.45
N SER A 3 -2.91 7.52 -3.68
CA SER A 3 -1.56 7.71 -3.12
C SER A 3 -0.49 7.46 -4.20
N MET A 4 0.42 8.40 -4.38
CA MET A 4 1.45 8.40 -5.44
C MET A 4 2.84 7.98 -4.95
N GLU A 5 3.01 7.82 -3.64
CA GLU A 5 4.27 7.51 -2.97
C GLU A 5 4.90 6.20 -3.48
N GLY A 6 4.07 5.22 -3.81
CA GLY A 6 4.49 3.93 -4.37
C GLY A 6 5.22 4.02 -5.70
N ALA A 7 4.78 4.91 -6.59
CA ALA A 7 5.41 5.10 -7.90
C ALA A 7 6.80 5.73 -7.76
N ALA A 8 6.95 6.71 -6.85
CA ALA A 8 8.25 7.30 -6.55
C ALA A 8 9.21 6.27 -5.94
N ALA A 9 8.75 5.47 -4.98
CA ALA A 9 9.55 4.40 -4.38
C ALA A 9 9.98 3.34 -5.41
N ALA A 10 9.06 2.91 -6.27
CA ALA A 10 9.34 1.96 -7.35
C ALA A 10 10.38 2.52 -8.35
N ALA A 11 10.27 3.81 -8.71
CA ALA A 11 11.22 4.46 -9.61
C ALA A 11 12.64 4.49 -9.02
N VAL A 12 12.77 4.79 -7.72
CA VAL A 12 14.05 4.75 -7.01
C VAL A 12 14.60 3.33 -6.95
N ALA A 13 13.78 2.34 -6.56
CA ALA A 13 14.22 0.95 -6.49
C ALA A 13 14.70 0.43 -7.86
N ALA A 14 13.97 0.75 -8.93
CA ALA A 14 14.36 0.43 -10.30
C ALA A 14 15.68 1.11 -10.69
N ARG A 15 15.90 2.38 -10.31
CA ARG A 15 17.13 3.13 -10.59
C ARG A 15 18.39 2.49 -9.98
N PHE A 16 18.23 1.79 -8.85
CA PHE A 16 19.31 1.15 -8.10
C PHE A 16 19.33 -0.38 -8.23
N GLY A 17 18.46 -0.98 -9.05
CA GLY A 17 18.41 -2.43 -9.23
C GLY A 17 17.92 -3.21 -7.99
N ILE A 18 17.13 -2.58 -7.13
CA ILE A 18 16.59 -3.18 -5.92
C ILE A 18 15.22 -3.82 -6.22
N PRO A 19 14.99 -5.10 -5.92
CA PRO A 19 13.66 -5.71 -6.01
C PRO A 19 12.64 -4.94 -5.17
N PHE A 20 11.45 -4.68 -5.73
CA PHE A 20 10.43 -3.86 -5.10
C PHE A 20 9.04 -4.48 -5.24
N LEU A 21 8.29 -4.48 -4.14
CA LEU A 21 6.88 -4.87 -4.07
C LEU A 21 6.14 -3.89 -3.17
N GLU A 22 5.06 -3.29 -3.67
CA GLU A 22 4.18 -2.44 -2.88
C GLU A 22 2.90 -3.20 -2.51
N VAL A 23 2.56 -3.22 -1.22
CA VAL A 23 1.30 -3.77 -0.71
C VAL A 23 0.40 -2.65 -0.23
N ARG A 24 -0.85 -2.65 -0.68
CA ARG A 24 -1.80 -1.57 -0.48
C ARG A 24 -3.16 -2.10 -0.07
N ALA A 25 -3.77 -1.47 0.94
CA ALA A 25 -5.15 -1.71 1.34
C ALA A 25 -5.97 -0.43 1.18
N ALA A 26 -7.17 -0.56 0.62
CA ALA A 26 -8.09 0.58 0.49
C ALA A 26 -8.76 0.86 1.83
N SER A 27 -8.61 2.09 2.35
CA SER A 27 -9.36 2.59 3.50
C SER A 27 -10.71 3.20 3.12
N ASN A 28 -10.91 3.52 1.84
CA ASN A 28 -12.13 4.10 1.29
C ASN A 28 -12.28 3.85 -0.21
N LEU A 29 -13.50 4.07 -0.74
CA LEU A 29 -13.74 4.18 -2.17
C LEU A 29 -13.18 5.51 -2.72
N ALA A 30 -12.52 5.47 -3.87
CA ALA A 30 -11.98 6.64 -4.54
C ALA A 30 -13.11 7.57 -5.03
N GLY A 31 -12.84 8.88 -5.12
CA GLY A 31 -13.84 9.90 -5.47
C GLY A 31 -13.87 11.04 -4.45
N LYS A 32 -15.05 11.34 -3.89
CA LYS A 32 -15.18 12.46 -2.94
C LYS A 32 -14.33 12.22 -1.70
N ARG A 33 -13.38 13.13 -1.44
CA ARG A 33 -12.44 13.07 -0.32
C ARG A 33 -13.14 13.41 1.01
N ASP A 34 -13.91 12.44 1.52
CA ASP A 34 -14.55 12.50 2.83
C ASP A 34 -13.79 11.60 3.81
N ARG A 35 -12.95 12.22 4.64
CA ARG A 35 -12.07 11.53 5.60
C ARG A 35 -12.85 10.72 6.64
N ARG A 36 -14.14 11.00 6.86
CA ARG A 36 -14.99 10.25 7.81
C ARG A 36 -15.33 8.85 7.31
N LYS A 37 -15.22 8.62 6.00
CA LYS A 37 -15.46 7.33 5.36
C LYS A 37 -14.21 6.45 5.31
N TRP A 38 -13.10 6.92 5.89
CA TRP A 38 -11.84 6.20 5.86
C TRP A 38 -11.76 5.27 7.06
N ASP A 39 -11.67 3.98 6.79
CA ASP A 39 -11.35 2.99 7.80
C ASP A 39 -9.84 2.70 7.74
N LEU A 40 -9.06 3.61 8.33
CA LEU A 40 -7.60 3.46 8.39
C LEU A 40 -7.17 2.27 9.25
N PRO A 41 -7.75 2.02 10.44
CA PRO A 41 -7.39 0.85 11.24
C PRO A 41 -7.54 -0.46 10.46
N LEU A 42 -8.67 -0.66 9.78
CA LEU A 42 -8.89 -1.87 8.97
C LEU A 42 -7.90 -1.96 7.81
N ALA A 43 -7.62 -0.86 7.12
CA ALA A 43 -6.66 -0.86 6.01
C ALA A 43 -5.25 -1.23 6.49
N PHE A 44 -4.81 -0.71 7.64
CA PHE A 44 -3.51 -1.05 8.22
C PHE A 44 -3.43 -2.52 8.64
N GLU A 45 -4.46 -3.05 9.30
CA GLU A 45 -4.54 -4.46 9.67
C GLU A 45 -4.43 -5.37 8.44
N ARG A 46 -5.21 -5.08 7.40
CA ARG A 46 -5.25 -5.87 6.16
C ARG A 46 -3.93 -5.83 5.41
N ALA A 47 -3.31 -4.65 5.30
CA ALA A 47 -2.01 -4.49 4.65
C ALA A 47 -0.92 -5.24 5.43
N GLY A 48 -0.91 -5.13 6.77
CA GLY A 48 0.05 -5.83 7.63
C GLY A 48 -0.06 -7.35 7.48
N ARG A 49 -1.28 -7.90 7.53
CA ARG A 49 -1.50 -9.35 7.33
C ARG A 49 -1.08 -9.83 5.95
N ALA A 50 -1.31 -9.04 4.90
CA ALA A 50 -0.86 -9.40 3.56
C ALA A 50 0.67 -9.45 3.46
N VAL A 51 1.38 -8.50 4.10
CA VAL A 51 2.84 -8.51 4.19
C VAL A 51 3.35 -9.71 4.98
N GLU A 52 2.73 -10.03 6.12
CA GLU A 52 3.07 -11.22 6.92
C GLU A 52 3.00 -12.51 6.08
N LEU A 53 1.92 -12.70 5.33
CA LEU A 53 1.76 -13.85 4.45
C LEU A 53 2.84 -13.90 3.36
N LEU A 54 3.23 -12.77 2.80
CA LEU A 54 4.28 -12.71 1.76
C LEU A 54 5.65 -13.08 2.33
N ILE A 55 5.99 -12.62 3.53
CA ILE A 55 7.30 -12.87 4.16
C ILE A 55 7.41 -14.31 4.65
N VAL A 56 6.33 -14.89 5.19
CA VAL A 56 6.35 -16.27 5.72
C VAL A 56 6.45 -17.33 4.60
N ASN A 57 5.98 -16.99 3.39
CA ASN A 57 5.95 -17.92 2.24
C ASN A 57 7.02 -17.62 1.18
N SER A 58 7.94 -16.69 1.43
CA SER A 58 9.03 -16.32 0.51
C SER A 58 10.29 -17.16 0.70
#